data_AF-A0A7S0EQH4-F1
#
_entry.id   AF-A0A7S0EQH4-F1
#
_cell.length_a   1.000
_cell.length_b   1.000
_cell.length_c   1.000
_cell.angle_alpha   90.00
_cell.angle_beta   90.00
_cell.angle_gamma   90.00
#
_symmetry.space_group_name_H-M   'P 1'
#
loop_
_entity.id
_entity.type
_entity.pdbx_description
1 polymer ?
#
loop_
_entity_poly.entity_id
_entity_poly.type
_entity_poly.pdbx_seq_one_letter_code
_entity_poly.pdbx_strand_id
1 'polypeptide(L)'
;WIGALPKAGTAPSGGGIRHALFGDTEHGNRCELPLSSHAAGAQELFASCGLGAVVEGPADTERRLWLKLAANAVLNPLTALWSCENGEVLSRAEGREAVQQVCEEVQAVCQHLAVSNAAIDLSVSDLTGFVHACAAANARNFSSMCMDVRNGRRTEIEELNGWIERKSRAITVGQYTLATSKHWMGKNGELAEAVRKWHPVS
;
A
#
# COMPACT_ATOMS: atom_id res chain seq x y z
N TRP A 1 -0.07 -9.32 10.10
CA TRP A 1 0.60 -8.10 9.60
C TRP A 1 0.53 -7.02 10.68
N ILE A 2 1.41 -6.02 10.72
CA ILE A 2 1.34 -4.91 11.69
C ILE A 2 1.51 -3.61 10.92
N GLY A 3 0.45 -2.81 10.85
CA GLY A 3 0.43 -1.56 10.10
C GLY A 3 0.39 -0.34 11.02
N ALA A 4 1.25 0.64 10.78
CA ALA A 4 1.18 1.96 11.39
C ALA A 4 0.15 2.83 10.64
N LEU A 5 -0.81 3.40 11.36
CA LEU A 5 -1.83 4.29 10.79
C LEU A 5 -1.63 5.75 11.26
N PRO A 6 -1.79 6.75 10.38
CA PRO A 6 -2.02 8.13 10.80
C PRO A 6 -3.34 8.22 11.57
N LYS A 7 -3.38 8.96 12.69
CA LYS A 7 -4.64 9.26 13.40
C LYS A 7 -5.53 10.13 12.51
N ALA A 8 -6.72 9.65 12.16
CA ALA A 8 -7.80 10.51 11.67
C ALA A 8 -8.71 10.91 12.85
N GLY A 9 -8.76 12.22 13.17
CA GLY A 9 -9.82 12.88 13.97
C GLY A 9 -9.84 12.72 15.51
N THR A 10 -9.70 13.86 16.22
CA THR A 10 -10.10 14.27 17.61
C THR A 10 -10.15 13.18 18.72
N ALA A 11 -9.42 13.15 19.84
CA ALA A 11 -8.58 14.04 20.66
C ALA A 11 -7.72 13.14 21.64
N PRO A 12 -7.20 13.59 22.79
CA PRO A 12 -6.36 14.75 23.12
C PRO A 12 -4.85 14.38 23.10
N SER A 13 -3.99 15.39 23.26
CA SER A 13 -2.52 15.38 23.40
C SER A 13 -1.83 14.02 23.54
N GLY A 14 -1.23 13.55 22.44
CA GLY A 14 -0.36 12.36 22.43
C GLY A 14 -0.24 11.81 21.01
N GLY A 15 0.86 12.15 20.33
CA GLY A 15 1.23 11.54 19.06
C GLY A 15 1.43 10.05 19.27
N GLY A 16 0.49 9.24 18.77
CA GLY A 16 0.51 7.80 18.93
C GLY A 16 0.23 7.13 17.60
N ILE A 17 1.16 6.27 17.18
CA ILE A 17 0.99 5.34 16.06
C ILE A 17 0.04 4.24 16.55
N ARG A 18 -1.04 3.96 15.81
CA ARG A 18 -1.89 2.78 16.06
C ARG A 18 -1.37 1.63 15.22
N HIS A 19 -1.20 0.47 15.86
CA HIS A 19 -0.77 -0.76 15.22
C HIS A 19 -1.99 -1.65 14.97
N ALA A 20 -2.28 -1.96 13.71
CA ALA A 20 -3.33 -2.91 13.36
C ALA A 20 -2.81 -4.34 13.47
N LEU A 21 -3.53 -5.21 14.18
CA LEU A 21 -3.25 -6.63 14.31
C LEU A 21 -4.28 -7.43 13.53
N PHE A 22 -3.80 -8.36 12.70
CA PHE A 22 -4.66 -9.16 11.83
C PHE A 22 -4.66 -10.62 12.28
N GLY A 23 -5.85 -11.17 12.52
CA GLY A 23 -6.07 -12.57 12.83
C GLY A 23 -6.07 -13.46 11.59
N ASP A 24 -6.03 -14.78 11.80
CA ASP A 24 -6.01 -15.78 10.73
C ASP A 24 -7.31 -15.73 9.90
N THR A 25 -7.15 -15.67 8.58
CA THR A 25 -8.24 -15.66 7.60
C THR A 25 -8.74 -17.08 7.33
N GLU A 26 -9.72 -17.53 8.10
CA GLU A 26 -10.64 -18.59 7.66
C GLU A 26 -12.07 -18.03 7.65
N HIS A 27 -12.62 -17.88 6.45
CA HIS A 27 -14.00 -17.53 6.13
C HIS A 27 -14.40 -16.05 6.30
N GLY A 28 -14.70 -15.42 5.16
CA GLY A 28 -15.28 -14.10 5.05
C GLY A 28 -16.65 -14.04 5.73
N ASN A 29 -16.66 -13.47 6.94
CA ASN A 29 -17.80 -12.81 7.56
C ASN A 29 -17.27 -11.93 8.71
N ARG A 30 -18.07 -10.96 9.15
CA ARG A 30 -17.76 -10.12 10.33
C ARG A 30 -17.19 -11.00 11.44
N CYS A 31 -16.04 -10.61 12.00
CA CYS A 31 -15.40 -11.35 13.08
C CYS A 31 -16.26 -11.20 14.36
N GLU A 32 -17.27 -12.05 14.49
CA GLU A 32 -17.95 -12.35 15.76
C GLU A 32 -17.24 -13.49 16.51
N LEU A 33 -16.19 -14.06 15.92
CA LEU A 33 -15.32 -15.04 16.56
C LEU A 33 -14.34 -14.35 17.53
N PRO A 34 -13.98 -14.98 18.66
CA PRO A 34 -12.96 -14.44 19.54
C PRO A 34 -11.65 -14.27 18.76
N LEU A 35 -10.90 -13.22 19.13
CA LEU A 35 -9.56 -12.97 18.62
C LEU A 35 -8.75 -14.26 18.57
N SER A 36 -8.01 -14.50 17.49
CA SER A 36 -7.01 -15.58 17.52
C SER A 36 -6.08 -15.33 18.72
N SER A 37 -5.62 -16.40 19.37
CA SER A 37 -4.72 -16.31 20.52
C SER A 37 -3.49 -15.44 20.22
N HIS A 38 -3.03 -15.46 18.97
CA HIS A 38 -1.96 -14.59 18.47
C HIS A 38 -2.34 -13.11 18.43
N ALA A 39 -3.54 -12.75 17.95
CA ALA A 39 -4.00 -11.37 17.89
C ALA A 39 -4.25 -10.79 19.29
N ALA A 40 -4.83 -11.58 20.20
CA ALA A 40 -5.02 -11.19 21.59
C ALA A 40 -3.68 -10.97 22.32
N GLY A 41 -2.75 -11.93 22.20
CA GLY A 41 -1.42 -11.81 22.81
C GLY A 41 -0.64 -10.62 22.26
N ALA A 42 -0.74 -10.33 20.96
CA ALA A 42 -0.09 -9.16 20.40
C ALA A 42 -0.73 -7.84 20.88
N GLN A 43 -2.04 -7.77 21.08
CA GLN A 43 -2.70 -6.58 21.61
C GLN A 43 -2.25 -6.28 23.04
N GLU A 44 -2.13 -7.32 23.89
CA GLU A 44 -1.59 -7.22 25.24
C GLU A 44 -0.12 -6.76 25.25
N LEU A 45 0.70 -7.29 24.33
CA LEU A 45 2.09 -6.86 24.18
C LEU A 45 2.19 -5.39 23.76
N PHE A 46 1.40 -4.93 22.79
CA PHE A 46 1.36 -3.51 22.43
C PHE A 46 0.91 -2.65 23.61
N ALA A 47 -0.16 -3.04 24.31
CA ALA A 47 -0.66 -2.32 25.47
C ALA A 47 0.38 -2.23 26.59
N SER A 48 1.11 -3.32 26.88
CA SER A 48 2.16 -3.34 27.90
C SER A 48 3.36 -2.45 27.55
N CYS A 49 3.55 -2.13 26.27
CA CYS A 49 4.55 -1.17 25.78
C CYS A 49 4.01 0.26 25.65
N GLY A 50 2.77 0.54 26.09
CA GLY A 50 2.12 1.85 25.94
C GLY A 50 1.68 2.18 24.52
N LEU A 51 1.60 1.17 23.65
CA LEU A 51 1.18 1.31 22.25
C LEU A 51 -0.29 0.89 22.11
N GLY A 52 -1.06 1.69 21.37
CA GLY A 52 -2.45 1.36 21.06
C GLY A 52 -2.53 0.37 19.90
N ALA A 53 -3.22 -0.76 20.11
CA ALA A 53 -3.53 -1.72 19.06
C ALA A 53 -5.05 -1.88 18.89
N VAL A 54 -5.50 -1.84 17.65
CA VAL A 54 -6.89 -2.09 17.27
C VAL A 54 -6.92 -3.41 16.52
N VAL A 55 -7.81 -4.31 16.92
CA VAL A 55 -8.10 -5.51 16.14
C VAL A 55 -9.33 -5.25 15.28
N GLU A 56 -9.24 -5.68 14.04
CA GLU A 56 -10.22 -5.39 13.02
C GLU A 56 -10.65 -6.70 12.35
N GLY A 57 -11.88 -6.75 11.86
CA GLY A 57 -12.40 -7.95 11.21
C GLY A 57 -11.70 -8.24 9.88
N PRO A 58 -11.85 -9.47 9.33
CA PRO A 58 -11.25 -9.87 8.06
C PRO A 58 -11.59 -8.93 6.89
N ALA A 59 -12.85 -8.51 6.75
CA ALA A 59 -13.26 -7.62 5.66
C ALA A 59 -12.59 -6.24 5.75
N ASP A 60 -12.55 -5.65 6.94
CA ASP A 60 -11.90 -4.36 7.18
C ASP A 60 -10.39 -4.47 6.92
N THR A 61 -9.81 -5.60 7.30
CA THR A 61 -8.39 -5.92 7.13
C THR A 61 -8.03 -5.97 5.67
N GLU A 62 -8.80 -6.73 4.90
CA GLU A 62 -8.61 -6.85 3.48
C GLU A 62 -8.75 -5.50 2.79
N ARG A 63 -9.78 -4.71 3.15
CA ARG A 63 -9.97 -3.35 2.66
C ARG A 63 -8.73 -2.48 2.91
N ARG A 64 -8.14 -2.53 4.11
CA ARG A 64 -6.92 -1.76 4.44
C ARG A 64 -5.70 -2.23 3.68
N LEU A 65 -5.55 -3.53 3.44
CA LEU A 65 -4.45 -4.07 2.65
C LEU A 65 -4.51 -3.55 1.21
N TRP A 66 -5.69 -3.49 0.61
CA TRP A 66 -5.90 -2.91 -0.72
C TRP A 66 -5.60 -1.41 -0.78
N LEU A 67 -6.10 -0.64 0.19
CA LEU A 67 -5.81 0.79 0.30
C LEU A 67 -4.30 1.05 0.42
N LYS A 68 -3.62 0.28 1.28
CA LYS A 68 -2.18 0.39 1.45
C LYS A 68 -1.41 -0.04 0.21
N LEU A 69 -1.83 -1.12 -0.45
CA LEU A 69 -1.24 -1.57 -1.69
C LEU A 69 -1.29 -0.45 -2.74
N ALA A 70 -2.44 0.21 -2.92
CA ALA A 70 -2.56 1.34 -3.85
C ALA A 70 -1.62 2.51 -3.48
N ALA A 71 -1.61 2.92 -2.21
CA ALA A 71 -0.74 4.01 -1.75
C ALA A 71 0.74 3.69 -1.98
N ASN A 72 1.19 2.49 -1.61
CA ASN A 72 2.57 2.07 -1.82
C ASN A 72 2.90 1.91 -3.31
N ALA A 73 1.99 1.34 -4.12
CA ALA A 73 2.21 1.13 -5.55
C ALA A 73 2.28 2.44 -6.36
N VAL A 74 1.76 3.54 -5.82
CA VAL A 74 1.90 4.88 -6.40
C VAL A 74 3.08 5.63 -5.80
N LEU A 75 3.07 5.86 -4.49
CA LEU A 75 4.00 6.80 -3.85
C LEU A 75 5.42 6.25 -3.79
N ASN A 76 5.61 4.97 -3.46
CA ASN A 76 6.95 4.39 -3.28
C ASN A 76 7.78 4.44 -4.57
N PRO A 77 7.31 3.95 -5.73
CA PRO A 77 8.09 4.04 -6.96
C PRO A 77 8.30 5.49 -7.41
N LEU A 78 7.29 6.36 -7.32
CA LEU A 78 7.43 7.73 -7.81
C LEU A 78 8.39 8.56 -6.96
N THR A 79 8.33 8.45 -5.63
CA THR A 79 9.31 9.11 -4.75
C THR A 79 10.72 8.57 -4.94
N ALA A 80 10.88 7.27 -5.22
CA ALA A 80 12.18 6.70 -5.56
C ALA A 80 12.70 7.24 -6.91
N LEU A 81 11.88 7.18 -7.96
CA LEU A 81 12.19 7.66 -9.31
C LEU A 81 12.47 9.15 -9.39
N TRP A 82 11.84 9.94 -8.55
CA TRP A 82 12.01 11.39 -8.54
C TRP A 82 12.92 11.88 -7.44
N SER A 83 13.40 10.98 -6.58
CA SER A 83 14.19 11.31 -5.39
C SER A 83 13.56 12.41 -4.54
N CYS A 84 12.23 12.35 -4.36
CA CYS A 84 11.41 13.41 -3.76
C CYS A 84 10.61 12.93 -2.54
N GLU A 85 10.08 13.87 -1.76
CA GLU A 85 9.20 13.57 -0.62
C GLU A 85 7.79 13.17 -1.10
N ASN A 86 7.01 12.47 -0.26
CA ASN A 86 5.69 11.96 -0.65
C ASN A 86 4.74 13.07 -1.13
N GLY A 87 4.80 14.26 -0.51
CA GLY A 87 3.93 15.38 -0.85
C GLY A 87 4.22 15.95 -2.24
N GLU A 88 5.45 15.84 -2.71
CA GLU A 88 5.87 16.35 -4.02
C GLU A 88 5.27 15.55 -5.17
N VAL A 89 4.93 14.28 -4.96
CA VAL A 89 4.40 13.40 -6.01
C VAL A 89 3.16 14.01 -6.68
N LEU A 90 2.24 14.55 -5.87
CA LEU A 90 0.97 15.08 -6.35
C LEU A 90 1.06 16.48 -6.94
N SER A 91 2.21 17.16 -6.78
CA SER A 91 2.48 18.44 -7.44
C SER A 91 2.67 18.27 -8.96
N ARG A 92 3.11 17.08 -9.39
CA ARG A 92 3.40 16.75 -10.79
C ARG A 92 2.16 16.18 -11.49
N ALA A 93 1.96 16.55 -12.75
CA ALA A 93 0.81 16.07 -13.54
C ALA A 93 0.86 14.56 -13.72
N GLU A 94 2.05 14.05 -14.00
CA GLU A 94 2.34 12.63 -14.18
C GLU A 94 2.05 11.86 -12.88
N GLY A 95 2.26 12.46 -11.71
CA GLY A 95 1.96 11.82 -10.43
C GLY A 95 0.45 11.70 -10.17
N ARG A 96 -0.33 12.71 -10.58
CA ARG A 96 -1.80 12.66 -10.49
C ARG A 96 -2.39 11.66 -11.49
N GLU A 97 -1.83 11.57 -12.69
CA GLU A 97 -2.21 10.57 -13.68
C GLU A 97 -1.89 9.14 -13.18
N ALA A 98 -0.72 8.97 -12.58
CA ALA A 98 -0.29 7.71 -11.96
C ALA A 98 -1.23 7.24 -10.84
N VAL A 99 -1.69 8.16 -9.98
CA VAL A 99 -2.70 7.87 -8.95
C VAL A 99 -3.94 7.25 -9.59
N GLN A 100 -4.46 7.86 -10.65
CA GLN A 100 -5.68 7.36 -11.31
C GLN A 100 -5.45 5.97 -11.92
N GLN A 101 -4.42 5.82 -12.77
CA GLN A 101 -4.15 4.57 -13.50
C GLN A 101 -3.90 3.39 -12.56
N VAL A 102 -3.06 3.57 -11.54
CA VAL A 102 -2.75 2.49 -10.59
C VAL A 102 -3.96 2.14 -9.73
N CYS A 103 -4.76 3.13 -9.30
CA CYS A 103 -5.95 2.85 -8.51
C CYS A 103 -7.02 2.11 -9.33
N GLU A 104 -7.17 2.41 -10.62
CA GLU A 104 -8.04 1.65 -11.52
C GLU A 104 -7.59 0.19 -11.65
N GLU A 105 -6.29 -0.04 -11.85
CA GLU A 105 -5.75 -1.41 -11.93
C GLU A 105 -5.92 -2.17 -10.62
N VAL A 106 -5.58 -1.55 -9.48
CA VAL A 106 -5.75 -2.15 -8.16
C VAL A 106 -7.21 -2.50 -7.91
N GLN A 107 -8.13 -1.62 -8.27
CA GLN A 107 -9.56 -1.85 -8.10
C GLN A 107 -10.05 -3.03 -8.96
N ALA A 108 -9.61 -3.11 -10.23
CA ALA A 108 -9.99 -4.21 -11.10
C ALA A 108 -9.46 -5.56 -10.60
N VAL A 109 -8.20 -5.59 -10.13
CA VAL A 109 -7.62 -6.79 -9.52
C VAL A 109 -8.37 -7.15 -8.23
N CYS A 110 -8.68 -6.17 -7.38
CA CYS A 110 -9.47 -6.36 -6.16
C CYS A 110 -10.82 -6.99 -6.48
N GLN A 111 -11.56 -6.45 -7.45
CA GLN A 111 -12.86 -6.99 -7.87
C GLN A 111 -12.76 -8.41 -8.40
N HIS A 112 -11.73 -8.72 -9.19
CA HIS A 112 -11.56 -10.08 -9.72
C HIS A 112 -11.23 -11.10 -8.63
N LEU A 113 -10.39 -10.74 -7.66
CA LEU A 113 -10.00 -11.65 -6.57
C LEU A 113 -11.09 -11.77 -5.49
N ALA A 114 -11.89 -10.73 -5.29
CA ALA A 114 -12.98 -10.71 -4.30
C ALA A 114 -14.16 -11.63 -4.67
N VAL A 115 -14.22 -12.17 -5.90
CA VAL A 115 -15.26 -13.13 -6.34
C VAL A 115 -15.23 -14.42 -5.51
N SER A 116 -14.15 -14.69 -4.77
CA SER A 116 -13.99 -15.95 -4.04
C SER A 116 -14.41 -15.93 -2.56
N ASN A 117 -14.60 -14.78 -1.87
CA ASN A 117 -14.91 -14.80 -0.41
C ASN A 117 -15.50 -13.50 0.20
N ALA A 118 -16.57 -12.97 -0.40
CA ALA A 118 -17.26 -11.71 -0.10
C ALA A 118 -16.69 -10.51 -0.86
N ALA A 119 -17.57 -9.78 -1.55
CA ALA A 119 -17.19 -8.62 -2.33
C ALA A 119 -16.65 -7.52 -1.41
N ILE A 120 -15.42 -7.08 -1.66
CA ILE A 120 -14.85 -5.92 -1.00
C ILE A 120 -15.40 -4.69 -1.70
N ASP A 121 -16.20 -3.91 -0.98
CA ASP A 121 -16.67 -2.61 -1.46
C ASP A 121 -15.54 -1.58 -1.38
N LEU A 122 -14.82 -1.45 -2.50
CA LEU A 122 -13.71 -0.53 -2.64
C LEU A 122 -13.74 0.11 -4.03
N SER A 123 -14.08 1.40 -4.06
CA SER A 123 -14.11 2.16 -5.30
C SER A 123 -12.74 2.72 -5.67
N VAL A 124 -12.56 3.11 -6.94
CA VAL A 124 -11.37 3.88 -7.36
C VAL A 124 -11.27 5.19 -6.58
N SER A 125 -12.40 5.82 -6.22
CA SER A 125 -12.41 7.04 -5.41
C SER A 125 -11.88 6.81 -3.99
N ASP A 126 -12.15 5.64 -3.39
CA ASP A 126 -11.62 5.29 -2.06
C ASP A 126 -10.09 5.13 -2.11
N LEU A 127 -9.61 4.41 -3.12
CA LEU A 127 -8.18 4.17 -3.32
C LEU A 127 -7.44 5.48 -3.55
N THR A 128 -7.89 6.28 -4.53
CA THR A 128 -7.28 7.57 -4.85
C THR A 128 -7.32 8.50 -3.64
N GLY A 129 -8.47 8.66 -2.99
CA GLY A 129 -8.62 9.48 -1.78
C GLY A 129 -7.63 9.08 -0.67
N PHE A 130 -7.41 7.78 -0.49
CA PHE A 130 -6.43 7.29 0.47
C PHE A 130 -4.98 7.57 0.06
N VAL A 131 -4.62 7.40 -1.22
CA VAL A 131 -3.28 7.80 -1.71
C VAL A 131 -3.02 9.28 -1.46
N HIS A 132 -4.01 10.14 -1.75
CA HIS A 132 -3.95 11.57 -1.47
C HIS A 132 -3.76 11.86 0.02
N ALA A 133 -4.51 11.19 0.89
CA ALA A 133 -4.38 11.33 2.34
C ALA A 133 -2.99 10.89 2.84
N CYS A 134 -2.45 9.78 2.34
CA CYS A 134 -1.12 9.30 2.68
C CYS A 134 -0.02 10.29 2.27
N ALA A 135 -0.11 10.81 1.04
CA ALA A 135 0.82 11.81 0.53
C ALA A 135 0.79 13.09 1.37
N ALA A 136 -0.39 13.57 1.77
CA ALA A 136 -0.53 14.75 2.61
C ALA A 136 -0.03 14.52 4.05
N ALA A 137 -0.43 13.41 4.67
CA ALA A 137 -0.07 13.09 6.06
C ALA A 137 1.44 12.87 6.24
N ASN A 138 2.11 12.39 5.20
CA ASN A 138 3.55 12.09 5.20
C ASN A 138 4.32 12.99 4.22
N ALA A 139 3.82 14.21 3.98
CA ALA A 139 4.28 15.06 2.89
C ALA A 139 5.78 15.31 2.88
N ARG A 140 6.39 15.49 4.06
CA ARG A 140 7.82 15.75 4.24
C ARG A 140 8.69 14.51 4.43
N ASN A 141 8.11 13.32 4.29
CA ASN A 141 8.83 12.07 4.46
C ASN A 141 9.24 11.53 3.09
N PHE A 142 10.44 10.95 3.02
CA PHE A 142 10.78 10.04 1.93
C PHE A 142 10.09 8.69 2.15
N SER A 143 9.68 8.02 1.07
CA SER A 143 9.17 6.65 1.17
C SER A 143 10.27 5.65 1.53
N SER A 144 9.88 4.47 2.01
CA SER A 144 10.78 3.34 2.24
C SER A 144 11.60 3.02 0.98
N MET A 145 10.94 2.91 -0.16
CA MET A 145 11.58 2.58 -1.43
C MET A 145 12.57 3.65 -1.89
N CYS A 146 12.27 4.94 -1.69
CA CYS A 146 13.21 6.02 -1.98
C CYS A 146 14.48 5.90 -1.11
N MET A 147 14.29 5.58 0.18
CA MET A 147 15.40 5.33 1.09
C MET A 147 16.18 4.06 0.73
N ASP A 148 15.53 2.99 0.28
CA ASP A 148 16.20 1.77 -0.16
C ASP A 148 17.05 2.03 -1.40
N VAL A 149 16.52 2.74 -2.40
CA VAL A 149 17.29 3.14 -3.59
C VAL A 149 18.50 4.00 -3.22
N ARG A 150 18.33 5.01 -2.35
CA ARG A 150 19.45 5.87 -1.90
C ARG A 150 20.55 5.11 -1.16
N ASN A 151 20.18 4.04 -0.47
CA ASN A 151 21.11 3.21 0.29
C ASN A 151 21.62 2.00 -0.50
N GLY A 152 21.26 1.86 -1.78
CA GLY A 152 21.61 0.68 -2.56
C GLY A 152 21.07 -0.61 -1.94
N ARG A 153 19.81 -0.61 -1.50
CA ARG A 153 19.11 -1.81 -1.04
C ARG A 153 18.06 -2.25 -2.04
N ARG A 154 17.67 -3.53 -1.95
CA ARG A 154 16.54 -4.06 -2.69
C ARG A 154 15.26 -3.29 -2.35
N THR A 155 14.44 -3.03 -3.36
CA THR A 155 13.09 -2.49 -3.19
C THR A 155 12.02 -3.59 -3.18
N GLU A 156 10.83 -3.25 -2.70
CA GLU A 156 9.62 -4.08 -2.73
C GLU A 156 8.80 -3.94 -4.04
N ILE A 157 9.40 -3.45 -5.14
CA ILE A 157 8.65 -3.11 -6.36
C ILE A 157 7.96 -4.31 -7.03
N GLU A 158 8.61 -5.49 -6.99
CA GLU A 158 8.11 -6.71 -7.62
C GLU A 158 6.99 -7.38 -6.80
N GLU A 159 7.02 -7.17 -5.49
CA GLU A 159 6.01 -7.60 -4.53
C GLU A 159 4.76 -6.71 -4.59
N LEU A 160 4.91 -5.44 -4.96
CA LEU A 160 3.81 -4.49 -5.09
C LEU A 160 3.32 -4.36 -6.54
N ASN A 161 4.00 -3.54 -7.34
CA ASN A 161 3.61 -3.25 -8.73
C ASN A 161 3.77 -4.49 -9.63
N GLY A 162 4.79 -5.31 -9.42
CA GLY A 162 4.95 -6.57 -10.15
C GLY A 162 3.81 -7.55 -9.84
N TRP A 163 3.33 -7.60 -8.59
CA TRP A 163 2.19 -8.44 -8.22
C TRP A 163 0.89 -7.96 -8.87
N ILE A 164 0.63 -6.65 -8.84
CA ILE A 164 -0.53 -6.03 -9.52
C ILE A 164 -0.47 -6.39 -11.01
N GLU A 165 0.66 -6.17 -11.68
CA GLU A 165 0.81 -6.48 -13.09
C GLU A 165 0.50 -7.94 -13.42
N ARG A 166 1.05 -8.89 -12.64
CA ARG A 166 0.80 -10.33 -12.86
C ARG A 166 -0.68 -10.67 -12.72
N LYS A 167 -1.39 -10.05 -11.77
CA LYS A 167 -2.83 -10.26 -11.58
C LYS A 167 -3.67 -9.57 -12.65
N SER A 168 -3.33 -8.35 -13.02
CA SER A 168 -3.92 -7.57 -14.11
C SER A 168 -3.88 -8.31 -15.46
N ARG A 169 -2.74 -8.94 -15.79
CA ARG A 169 -2.60 -9.78 -16.99
C ARG A 169 -3.56 -10.97 -17.04
N ALA A 170 -3.87 -11.56 -15.88
CA ALA A 170 -4.79 -12.70 -15.82
C ALA A 170 -6.24 -12.31 -16.11
N ILE A 171 -6.59 -11.03 -16.06
CA ILE A 171 -7.96 -10.51 -16.15
C ILE A 171 -8.17 -9.60 -17.37
N THR A 172 -7.17 -9.48 -18.24
CA THR A 172 -7.17 -8.60 -19.43
C THR A 172 -7.45 -7.13 -19.10
N VAL A 173 -7.11 -6.69 -17.88
CA VAL A 173 -7.13 -5.27 -17.51
C VAL A 173 -5.68 -4.82 -17.41
N GLY A 174 -5.32 -3.73 -18.09
CA GLY A 174 -4.02 -3.07 -17.92
C GLY A 174 -2.88 -3.65 -18.76
N GLN A 175 -2.41 -2.87 -19.74
CA GLN A 175 -1.04 -2.98 -20.19
C GLN A 175 -0.23 -1.96 -19.39
N TYR A 176 0.56 -2.47 -18.43
CA TYR A 176 1.66 -1.81 -17.73
C TYR A 176 1.35 -1.00 -16.44
N THR A 177 1.86 -1.48 -15.28
CA THR A 177 1.93 -0.70 -14.02
C THR A 177 3.01 0.40 -14.11
N LEU A 178 3.08 1.35 -13.17
CA LEU A 178 4.10 2.42 -13.17
C LEU A 178 5.54 1.90 -13.38
N ALA A 179 5.87 0.76 -12.76
CA ALA A 179 7.18 0.15 -12.92
C ALA A 179 7.40 -0.41 -14.33
N THR A 180 6.35 -0.83 -15.03
CA THR A 180 6.39 -1.58 -16.30
C THR A 180 5.96 -0.78 -17.51
N SER A 181 5.45 0.42 -17.30
CA SER A 181 4.97 1.31 -18.36
C SER A 181 6.13 1.92 -19.12
N LYS A 182 6.11 1.73 -20.45
CA LYS A 182 7.06 2.36 -21.38
C LYS A 182 7.04 3.88 -21.28
N HIS A 183 5.91 4.47 -20.87
CA HIS A 183 5.77 5.90 -20.64
C HIS A 183 6.70 6.39 -19.52
N TRP A 184 6.96 5.54 -18.52
CA TRP A 184 7.74 5.84 -17.31
C TRP A 184 9.17 5.30 -17.36
N MET A 185 9.46 4.35 -18.26
CA MET A 185 10.82 3.91 -18.56
C MET A 185 11.65 4.96 -19.33
N GLY A 186 11.02 6.06 -19.81
CA GLY A 186 11.70 7.26 -20.32
C GLY A 186 11.92 8.35 -19.25
N LYS A 187 12.77 9.36 -19.55
CA LYS A 187 13.26 10.44 -18.65
C LYS A 187 14.05 10.02 -17.40
N ASN A 188 13.81 8.84 -16.80
CA ASN A 188 14.56 8.30 -15.64
C ASN A 188 14.82 6.78 -15.76
N GLY A 189 15.00 6.26 -16.98
CA GLY A 189 15.03 4.82 -17.27
C GLY A 189 16.04 4.00 -16.45
N GLU A 190 17.21 4.55 -16.15
CA GLU A 190 18.21 3.89 -15.30
C GLU A 190 17.73 3.70 -13.85
N LEU A 191 16.95 4.65 -13.33
CA LEU A 191 16.40 4.57 -11.98
C LEU A 191 15.17 3.65 -11.93
N ALA A 192 14.36 3.63 -12.99
CA ALA A 192 13.27 2.67 -13.17
C ALA A 192 13.78 1.24 -13.30
N GLU A 193 14.87 1.06 -14.05
CA GLU A 193 15.61 -0.19 -14.05
C GLU A 193 16.20 -0.45 -12.66
N ALA A 194 16.91 0.48 -12.02
CA ALA A 194 17.55 0.26 -10.72
C ALA A 194 16.55 -0.13 -9.62
N VAL A 195 15.36 0.47 -9.62
CA VAL A 195 14.25 0.09 -8.73
C VAL A 195 13.91 -1.40 -8.89
N ARG A 196 14.01 -1.96 -10.11
CA ARG A 196 13.86 -3.41 -10.37
C ARG A 196 15.13 -4.24 -10.22
N LYS A 197 16.28 -3.72 -10.68
CA LYS A 197 17.48 -4.51 -11.04
C LYS A 197 18.31 -4.95 -9.85
N TRP A 198 17.89 -4.62 -8.64
CA TRP A 198 18.54 -5.13 -7.44
C TRP A 198 18.04 -6.53 -7.08
N HIS A 199 18.15 -7.51 -8.00
CA HIS A 199 18.44 -8.92 -7.71
C HIS A 199 18.89 -9.70 -8.95
N PRO A 200 20.10 -10.30 -8.96
CA PRO A 200 20.30 -11.59 -9.58
C PRO A 200 19.60 -12.65 -8.72
N VAL A 201 18.88 -13.56 -9.37
CA VAL A 201 18.37 -14.78 -8.76
C VAL A 201 19.55 -15.54 -8.15
N SER A 202 19.48 -15.87 -6.86
CA SER A 202 20.33 -16.90 -6.22
C SER A 202 19.52 -18.17 -6.06
#